data_AF-A0A2E6ZC23-F1
#
_entry.id   AF-A0A2E6ZC23-F1
#
_cell.length_a   1.000
_cell.length_b   1.000
_cell.length_c   1.000
_cell.angle_alpha   90.00
_cell.angle_beta   90.00
_cell.angle_gamma   90.00
#
_symmetry.space_group_name_H-M   'P 1'
#
loop_
_entity.id
_entity.type
_entity.pdbx_description
1 polymer ?
#
loop_
_entity_poly.entity_id
_entity_poly.type
_entity_poly.pdbx_seq_one_letter_code
_entity_poly.pdbx_strand_id
1 'polypeptide(L)'
;MPPKTSNRDEFSKQTKAILEKRAGGVCSNPDCKVFTSSAHTNPEKSSSIGVAAHICAAASGGPRFDSFMSENARISVGNGIWLCQSCSKLIDTDAAQFPVALLQAWKASAEDTSQKRIGQKSVSESEHRSEVMFAYGKGMLAHSNGKASDPTALKSAIKGHERSLSDVDPRFEVSLRSYQDGNSIYEIVPKPGAVSMIDLLLLNTPSVTNKVRLLREYGKSTELPPESYTMVIHPKNN
;
A
#
# COMPACT_ATOMS: atom_id res chain seq x y z
N MET A 1 -36.73 -0.95 -31.91
CA MET A 1 -35.32 -1.00 -31.45
C MET A 1 -34.44 -0.55 -32.60
N PRO A 2 -33.43 0.30 -32.39
CA PRO A 2 -32.51 0.68 -33.46
C PRO A 2 -31.73 -0.57 -33.94
N PRO A 3 -31.37 -0.65 -35.24
CA PRO A 3 -30.69 -1.81 -35.81
C PRO A 3 -29.28 -1.98 -35.23
N LYS A 4 -28.89 -3.22 -34.94
CA LYS A 4 -27.58 -3.59 -34.41
C LYS A 4 -26.53 -3.39 -35.51
N THR A 5 -25.57 -2.50 -35.30
CA THR A 5 -24.50 -2.17 -36.28
C THR A 5 -23.33 -3.16 -36.25
N SER A 6 -23.37 -4.16 -35.38
CA SER A 6 -22.32 -5.15 -35.13
C SER A 6 -22.93 -6.49 -34.75
N ASN A 7 -22.34 -7.59 -35.24
CA ASN A 7 -22.73 -8.96 -34.89
C ASN A 7 -22.14 -9.41 -33.52
N ARG A 8 -21.48 -8.50 -32.79
CA ARG A 8 -20.96 -8.73 -31.43
C ARG A 8 -21.90 -8.14 -30.39
N ASP A 9 -22.17 -8.93 -29.37
CA ASP A 9 -22.95 -8.55 -28.20
C ASP A 9 -22.07 -7.73 -27.24
N GLU A 10 -22.11 -6.40 -27.33
CA GLU A 10 -21.24 -5.52 -26.56
C GLU A 10 -21.86 -5.12 -25.21
N PHE A 11 -21.04 -5.03 -24.16
CA PHE A 11 -21.47 -4.53 -22.85
C PHE A 11 -21.95 -3.07 -22.93
N SER A 12 -23.08 -2.78 -22.27
CA SER A 12 -23.56 -1.40 -22.07
C SER A 12 -22.58 -0.57 -21.23
N LYS A 13 -22.65 0.76 -21.35
CA LYS A 13 -21.84 1.68 -20.51
C LYS A 13 -22.03 1.40 -19.00
N GLN A 14 -23.27 1.12 -18.59
CA GLN A 14 -23.60 0.78 -17.21
C GLN A 14 -22.93 -0.52 -16.77
N THR A 15 -22.96 -1.56 -17.60
CA THR A 15 -22.30 -2.84 -17.30
C THR A 15 -20.79 -2.68 -17.16
N LYS A 16 -20.17 -1.91 -18.07
CA LYS A 16 -18.73 -1.58 -18.00
C LYS A 16 -18.37 -0.89 -16.69
N ALA A 17 -19.15 0.13 -16.28
CA ALA A 17 -18.94 0.84 -15.03
C ALA A 17 -19.14 -0.04 -13.79
N ILE A 18 -20.10 -0.98 -13.82
CA ILE A 18 -20.29 -1.95 -12.73
C ILE A 18 -19.08 -2.88 -12.63
N LEU A 19 -18.60 -3.42 -13.76
CA LEU A 19 -17.42 -4.30 -13.79
C LEU A 19 -16.17 -3.60 -13.24
N GLU A 20 -15.92 -2.36 -13.66
CA GLU A 20 -14.82 -1.54 -13.14
C GLU A 20 -14.92 -1.36 -11.62
N LYS A 21 -16.08 -0.92 -11.12
CA LYS A 21 -16.29 -0.67 -9.69
C LYS A 21 -16.17 -1.94 -8.85
N ARG A 22 -16.71 -3.06 -9.34
CA ARG A 22 -16.61 -4.36 -8.65
C ARG A 22 -15.16 -4.82 -8.52
N ALA A 23 -14.33 -4.58 -9.55
CA ALA A 23 -12.90 -4.85 -9.51
C ALA A 23 -12.08 -3.76 -8.79
N GLY A 24 -12.72 -2.69 -8.30
CA GLY A 24 -12.06 -1.58 -7.61
C GLY A 24 -11.21 -0.70 -8.53
N GLY A 25 -11.48 -0.67 -9.84
CA GLY A 25 -10.67 0.07 -10.81
C GLY A 25 -9.27 -0.52 -11.04
N VAL A 26 -9.08 -1.80 -10.69
CA VAL A 26 -7.81 -2.52 -10.78
C VAL A 26 -7.94 -3.71 -11.73
N CYS A 27 -6.90 -4.00 -12.52
CA CYS A 27 -6.87 -5.16 -13.41
C CYS A 27 -7.09 -6.46 -12.62
N SER A 28 -8.02 -7.31 -13.08
CA SER A 28 -8.37 -8.55 -12.37
C SER A 28 -7.28 -9.62 -12.43
N ASN A 29 -6.38 -9.58 -13.43
CA ASN A 29 -5.25 -10.51 -13.53
C ASN A 29 -4.40 -10.46 -12.23
N PRO A 30 -4.23 -11.60 -11.52
CA PRO A 30 -3.55 -11.67 -10.23
C PRO A 30 -2.11 -11.14 -10.26
N ASP A 31 -1.41 -11.30 -11.38
CA ASP A 31 0.00 -10.91 -11.50
C ASP A 31 0.16 -9.46 -12.00
N CYS A 32 -0.92 -8.84 -12.49
CA CYS A 32 -0.88 -7.50 -13.07
C CYS A 32 -1.27 -6.42 -12.05
N LYS A 33 -2.48 -6.50 -11.50
CA LYS A 33 -3.04 -5.58 -10.47
C LYS A 33 -2.81 -4.07 -10.67
N VAL A 34 -2.61 -3.62 -11.91
CA VAL A 34 -2.45 -2.18 -12.21
C VAL A 34 -3.75 -1.43 -12.02
N PHE A 35 -3.68 -0.19 -11.52
CA PHE A 35 -4.79 0.75 -11.56
C PHE A 35 -5.08 1.11 -13.01
N THR A 36 -6.36 1.10 -13.39
CA THR A 36 -6.74 1.28 -14.80
C THR A 36 -7.25 2.66 -15.13
N SER A 37 -7.52 3.51 -14.14
CA SER A 37 -8.17 4.80 -14.35
C SER A 37 -7.42 5.91 -13.61
N SER A 38 -7.34 7.09 -14.20
CA SER A 38 -6.65 8.25 -13.64
C SER A 38 -7.32 9.56 -14.07
N ALA A 39 -6.88 10.66 -13.47
CA ALA A 39 -7.30 11.99 -13.88
C ALA A 39 -6.91 12.28 -15.34
N HIS A 40 -7.66 13.18 -15.96
CA HIS A 40 -7.33 13.77 -17.26
C HIS A 40 -7.09 15.27 -17.07
N THR A 41 -6.32 15.89 -17.98
CA THR A 41 -6.02 17.33 -17.92
C THR A 41 -7.28 18.20 -18.04
N ASN A 42 -8.27 17.74 -18.81
CA ASN A 42 -9.63 18.26 -18.78
C ASN A 42 -10.38 17.72 -17.54
N PRO A 43 -10.90 18.59 -16.65
CA PRO A 43 -11.58 18.20 -15.40
C PRO A 43 -12.92 17.47 -15.60
N GLU A 44 -13.53 17.54 -16.78
CA GLU A 44 -14.77 16.82 -17.13
C GLU A 44 -14.50 15.41 -17.68
N LYS A 45 -13.23 14.99 -17.74
CA LYS A 45 -12.81 13.70 -18.32
C LYS A 45 -11.94 12.91 -17.36
N SER A 46 -11.86 11.61 -17.63
CA SER A 46 -10.91 10.69 -16.99
C SER A 46 -10.14 9.93 -18.07
N SER A 47 -8.91 9.53 -17.75
CA SER A 47 -8.12 8.61 -18.59
C SER A 47 -8.34 7.19 -18.09
N SER A 48 -8.47 6.21 -18.99
CA SER A 48 -8.54 4.81 -18.58
C SER A 48 -7.87 3.88 -19.60
N ILE A 49 -7.09 2.93 -19.09
CA ILE A 49 -6.57 1.77 -19.83
C ILE A 49 -7.37 0.51 -19.52
N GLY A 50 -8.47 0.63 -18.77
CA GLY A 50 -9.32 -0.48 -18.37
C GLY A 50 -10.37 -0.80 -19.44
N VAL A 51 -10.67 -2.09 -19.58
CA VAL A 51 -11.68 -2.60 -20.49
C VAL A 51 -12.48 -3.71 -19.82
N ALA A 52 -13.77 -3.79 -20.15
CA ALA A 52 -14.62 -4.93 -19.82
C ALA A 52 -14.43 -6.00 -20.90
N ALA A 53 -13.68 -7.05 -20.56
CA ALA A 53 -13.47 -8.21 -21.41
C ALA A 53 -14.56 -9.26 -21.18
N HIS A 54 -14.87 -10.02 -22.23
CA HIS A 54 -15.81 -11.13 -22.15
C HIS A 54 -15.07 -12.40 -21.71
N ILE A 55 -15.62 -13.09 -20.72
CA ILE A 55 -15.12 -14.41 -20.30
C ILE A 55 -15.44 -15.44 -21.38
N CYS A 56 -16.72 -15.59 -21.76
CA CYS A 56 -17.15 -16.30 -22.97
C CYS A 56 -17.44 -15.29 -24.09
N ALA A 57 -16.97 -15.54 -25.31
CA ALA A 57 -17.02 -14.57 -26.40
C ALA A 57 -18.40 -13.95 -26.66
N ALA A 58 -18.38 -12.67 -27.04
CA ALA A 58 -19.53 -11.85 -27.43
C ALA A 58 -20.22 -12.30 -28.74
N ALA A 59 -19.59 -13.18 -29.51
CA ALA A 59 -20.10 -13.67 -30.79
C ALA A 59 -19.49 -15.03 -31.13
N SER A 60 -20.17 -15.75 -32.03
CA SER A 60 -19.65 -16.99 -32.61
C SER A 60 -18.28 -16.78 -33.26
N GLY A 61 -17.40 -17.78 -33.14
CA GLY A 61 -16.03 -17.72 -33.65
C GLY A 61 -15.04 -16.94 -32.79
N GLY A 62 -15.49 -16.35 -31.66
CA GLY A 62 -14.60 -15.71 -30.70
C GLY A 62 -13.98 -16.69 -29.68
N PRO A 63 -12.97 -16.24 -28.90
CA PRO A 63 -12.35 -17.03 -27.83
C PRO A 63 -13.37 -17.54 -26.81
N ARG A 64 -13.31 -18.83 -26.46
CA ARG A 64 -14.20 -19.46 -25.46
C ARG A 64 -15.70 -19.23 -25.75
N PHE A 65 -16.09 -19.19 -27.02
CA PHE A 65 -17.50 -19.04 -27.38
C PHE A 65 -18.32 -20.23 -26.84
N ASP A 66 -19.45 -19.90 -26.21
CA ASP A 66 -20.44 -20.86 -25.73
C ASP A 66 -21.74 -20.69 -26.51
N SER A 67 -22.08 -21.69 -27.33
CA SER A 67 -23.27 -21.69 -28.18
C SER A 67 -24.57 -21.79 -27.38
N PHE A 68 -24.53 -22.26 -26.14
CA PHE A 68 -25.70 -22.39 -25.27
C PHE A 68 -25.94 -21.13 -24.45
N MET A 69 -24.98 -20.19 -24.41
CA MET A 69 -25.13 -18.92 -23.72
C MET A 69 -26.07 -17.99 -24.49
N SER A 70 -27.10 -17.48 -23.82
CA SER A 70 -28.01 -16.48 -24.40
C SER A 70 -27.32 -15.13 -24.60
N GLU A 71 -27.87 -14.28 -25.48
CA GLU A 71 -27.39 -12.90 -25.68
C GLU A 71 -27.40 -12.10 -24.36
N ASN A 72 -28.48 -12.20 -23.58
CA ASN A 72 -28.58 -11.54 -22.27
C ASN A 72 -27.49 -12.01 -21.30
N ALA A 73 -27.14 -13.30 -21.32
CA ALA A 73 -26.05 -13.84 -20.51
C ALA A 73 -24.69 -13.34 -21.01
N ARG A 74 -24.47 -13.27 -22.33
CA ARG A 74 -23.23 -12.78 -22.93
C ARG A 74 -22.91 -11.34 -22.53
N ILE A 75 -23.91 -10.47 -22.48
CA ILE A 75 -23.76 -9.05 -22.07
C ILE A 75 -23.92 -8.82 -20.56
N SER A 76 -24.07 -9.87 -19.76
CA SER A 76 -24.25 -9.74 -18.32
C SER A 76 -22.95 -9.43 -17.59
N VAL A 77 -23.05 -8.80 -16.41
CA VAL A 77 -21.91 -8.61 -15.48
C VAL A 77 -21.26 -9.95 -15.10
N GLY A 78 -22.03 -11.05 -15.11
CA GLY A 78 -21.52 -12.39 -14.79
C GLY A 78 -20.51 -12.90 -15.83
N ASN A 79 -20.72 -12.57 -17.11
CA ASN A 79 -19.81 -12.94 -18.20
C ASN A 79 -18.68 -11.91 -18.41
N GLY A 80 -18.65 -10.82 -17.65
CA GLY A 80 -17.64 -9.77 -17.78
C GLY A 80 -16.52 -9.86 -16.75
N ILE A 81 -15.30 -9.54 -17.17
CA ILE A 81 -14.13 -9.33 -16.28
C ILE A 81 -13.46 -7.99 -16.60
N TRP A 82 -13.03 -7.26 -15.58
CA TRP A 82 -12.34 -5.98 -15.76
C TRP A 82 -10.83 -6.19 -15.86
N LEU A 83 -10.21 -5.78 -16.97
CA LEU A 83 -8.78 -5.97 -17.24
C LEU A 83 -8.17 -4.68 -17.81
N CYS A 84 -6.85 -4.51 -17.70
CA CYS A 84 -6.16 -3.53 -18.54
C CYS A 84 -6.15 -3.99 -20.02
N GLN A 85 -5.99 -3.06 -20.96
CA GLN A 85 -5.95 -3.35 -22.39
C GLN A 85 -4.97 -4.49 -22.74
N SER A 86 -3.77 -4.50 -22.16
CA SER A 86 -2.76 -5.54 -22.40
C SER A 86 -3.21 -6.93 -21.93
N CYS A 87 -3.75 -7.03 -20.71
CA CYS A 87 -4.24 -8.30 -20.19
C CYS A 87 -5.48 -8.78 -20.95
N SER A 88 -6.38 -7.87 -21.35
CA SER A 88 -7.52 -8.22 -22.19
C SER A 88 -7.08 -8.80 -23.52
N LYS A 89 -6.04 -8.24 -24.14
CA LYS A 89 -5.50 -8.77 -25.40
C LYS A 89 -4.85 -10.15 -25.20
N LEU A 90 -4.09 -10.31 -24.13
CA LEU A 90 -3.41 -11.56 -23.79
C LEU A 90 -4.39 -12.74 -23.67
N ILE A 91 -5.47 -12.56 -22.92
CA ILE A 91 -6.45 -13.65 -22.70
C ILE A 91 -7.20 -14.04 -23.97
N ASP A 92 -7.31 -13.15 -24.94
CA ASP A 92 -8.00 -13.41 -26.21
C ASP A 92 -7.08 -14.06 -27.24
N THR A 93 -5.77 -13.82 -27.15
CA THR A 93 -4.78 -14.41 -28.06
C THR A 93 -4.48 -15.88 -27.73
N ASP A 94 -4.55 -16.28 -26.45
CA ASP A 94 -4.34 -17.68 -26.05
C ASP A 94 -5.51 -18.22 -25.20
N ALA A 95 -6.61 -18.56 -25.87
CA ALA A 95 -7.81 -19.05 -25.20
C ALA A 95 -7.60 -20.36 -24.42
N ALA A 96 -6.62 -21.17 -24.81
CA ALA A 96 -6.31 -22.44 -24.16
C ALA A 96 -5.58 -22.23 -22.83
N GLN A 97 -4.64 -21.28 -22.79
CA GLN A 97 -3.96 -20.88 -21.55
C GLN A 97 -4.90 -20.16 -20.57
N PHE A 98 -5.90 -19.44 -21.09
CA PHE A 98 -6.86 -18.67 -20.29
C PHE A 98 -8.29 -19.21 -20.41
N PRO A 99 -8.60 -20.39 -19.83
CA PRO A 99 -9.94 -20.98 -19.91
C PRO A 99 -10.96 -20.21 -19.05
N VAL A 100 -12.25 -20.42 -19.34
CA VAL A 100 -13.39 -19.77 -18.64
C VAL A 100 -13.27 -19.85 -17.12
N ALA A 101 -12.97 -21.04 -16.59
CA ALA A 101 -12.86 -21.26 -15.14
C ALA A 101 -11.75 -20.41 -14.50
N LEU A 102 -10.62 -20.23 -15.18
CA LEU A 102 -9.52 -19.40 -14.69
C LEU A 102 -9.94 -17.91 -14.64
N LEU A 103 -10.58 -17.41 -15.70
CA LEU A 103 -11.04 -16.03 -15.75
C LEU A 103 -12.14 -15.75 -14.71
N GLN A 104 -13.01 -16.72 -14.45
CA GLN A 104 -13.99 -16.64 -13.35
C GLN A 104 -13.30 -16.57 -11.99
N ALA A 105 -12.24 -17.37 -11.77
CA ALA A 105 -11.45 -17.31 -10.55
C ALA A 105 -10.74 -15.95 -10.37
N TRP A 106 -10.16 -15.40 -11.45
CA TRP A 106 -9.56 -14.07 -11.44
C TRP A 106 -10.56 -12.97 -11.09
N LYS A 107 -11.75 -13.01 -11.71
CA LYS A 107 -12.87 -12.10 -11.40
C LYS A 107 -13.24 -12.20 -9.92
N ALA A 108 -13.50 -13.40 -9.42
CA ALA A 108 -13.91 -13.61 -8.03
C ALA A 108 -12.86 -13.09 -7.03
N SER A 109 -11.57 -13.39 -7.26
CA SER A 109 -10.47 -12.91 -6.43
C SER A 109 -10.33 -11.37 -6.46
N ALA A 110 -10.49 -10.74 -7.64
CA ALA A 110 -10.42 -9.29 -7.77
C ALA A 110 -11.59 -8.60 -7.04
N GLU A 111 -12.81 -9.14 -7.16
CA GLU A 111 -14.00 -8.61 -6.49
C GLU A 111 -13.91 -8.78 -4.96
N ASP A 112 -13.45 -9.92 -4.46
CA ASP A 112 -13.18 -10.14 -3.03
C ASP A 112 -12.09 -9.19 -2.49
N THR A 113 -11.01 -9.00 -3.25
CA THR A 113 -9.95 -8.05 -2.89
C THR A 113 -10.49 -6.62 -2.81
N SER A 114 -11.30 -6.21 -3.79
CA SER A 114 -11.95 -4.89 -3.82
C SER A 114 -12.85 -4.69 -2.60
N GLN A 115 -13.66 -5.71 -2.26
CA GLN A 115 -14.54 -5.68 -1.10
C GLN A 115 -13.75 -5.50 0.21
N LYS A 116 -12.65 -6.24 0.39
CA LYS A 116 -11.79 -6.15 1.59
C LYS A 116 -11.09 -4.80 1.74
N ARG A 117 -10.91 -4.05 0.66
CA ARG A 117 -10.27 -2.73 0.66
C ARG A 117 -11.20 -1.58 1.06
N ILE A 118 -12.50 -1.81 1.15
CA ILE A 118 -13.44 -0.78 1.60
C ILE A 118 -13.05 -0.32 3.02
N GLY A 119 -12.94 0.99 3.21
CA GLY A 119 -12.57 1.60 4.49
C GLY A 119 -11.07 1.51 4.83
N GLN A 120 -10.25 0.88 4.00
CA GLN A 120 -8.80 0.91 4.16
C GLN A 120 -8.23 2.25 3.67
N LYS A 121 -7.21 2.75 4.37
CA LYS A 121 -6.49 3.97 3.96
C LYS A 121 -5.72 3.69 2.67
N SER A 122 -5.76 4.64 1.73
CA SER A 122 -4.81 4.65 0.62
C SER A 122 -3.42 4.96 1.17
N VAL A 123 -2.49 4.03 1.00
CA VAL A 123 -1.09 4.21 1.39
C VAL A 123 -0.35 4.76 0.19
N SER A 124 0.36 5.88 0.35
CA SER A 124 1.25 6.41 -0.68
C SER A 124 2.41 5.44 -0.94
N GLU A 125 3.03 5.55 -2.11
CA GLU A 125 4.21 4.74 -2.43
C GLU A 125 5.35 4.95 -1.41
N SER A 126 5.53 6.19 -0.93
CA SER A 126 6.48 6.51 0.14
C SER A 126 6.15 5.80 1.45
N GLU A 127 4.89 5.79 1.89
CA GLU A 127 4.47 5.13 3.12
C GLU A 127 4.61 3.60 3.01
N HIS A 128 4.24 3.02 1.86
CA HIS A 128 4.39 1.58 1.63
C HIS A 128 5.87 1.17 1.62
N ARG A 129 6.72 1.95 0.96
CA ARG A 129 8.16 1.70 0.91
C ARG A 129 8.81 1.84 2.29
N SER A 130 8.41 2.83 3.08
CA SER A 130 8.89 3.00 4.45
C SER A 130 8.50 1.83 5.35
N GLU A 131 7.25 1.35 5.27
CA GLU A 131 6.78 0.22 6.07
C GLU A 131 7.50 -1.10 5.71
N VAL A 132 7.70 -1.36 4.41
CA VAL A 132 8.46 -2.54 3.93
C VAL A 132 9.91 -2.48 4.39
N MET A 133 10.56 -1.32 4.26
CA MET A 133 11.93 -1.13 4.74
C MET A 133 12.04 -1.25 6.25
N PHE A 134 11.05 -0.76 7.00
CA PHE A 134 10.96 -0.91 8.45
C PHE A 134 10.84 -2.39 8.87
N ALA A 135 9.95 -3.14 8.23
CA ALA A 135 9.77 -4.56 8.50
C ALA A 135 11.04 -5.37 8.16
N TYR A 136 11.67 -5.08 7.02
CA TYR A 136 12.91 -5.74 6.60
C TYR A 136 14.07 -5.44 7.56
N GLY A 137 14.26 -4.17 7.94
CA GLY A 137 15.29 -3.76 8.90
C GLY A 137 15.11 -4.41 10.27
N LYS A 138 13.86 -4.46 10.78
CA LYS A 138 13.55 -5.19 12.03
C LYS A 138 13.87 -6.67 11.94
N GLY A 139 13.51 -7.34 10.83
CA GLY A 139 13.81 -8.75 10.61
C GLY A 139 15.31 -9.03 10.60
N MET A 140 16.11 -8.22 9.89
CA MET A 140 17.57 -8.39 9.85
C MET A 140 18.24 -8.18 11.21
N LEU A 141 17.79 -7.19 12.00
CA LEU A 141 18.33 -6.95 13.35
C LEU A 141 18.00 -8.11 14.29
N ALA A 142 16.77 -8.62 14.25
CA ALA A 142 16.32 -9.73 15.08
C ALA A 142 17.08 -11.05 14.79
N HIS A 143 17.44 -11.31 13.53
CA HIS A 143 18.11 -12.55 13.14
C HIS A 143 19.63 -12.50 13.20
N SER A 144 20.23 -11.31 13.25
CA SER A 144 21.68 -11.18 13.23
C SER A 144 22.32 -11.15 14.62
N ASN A 145 21.58 -10.89 15.70
CA ASN A 145 22.19 -10.47 16.98
C ASN A 145 23.26 -9.36 16.76
N GLY A 146 23.07 -8.49 15.75
CA GLY A 146 24.05 -7.49 15.34
C GLY A 146 25.20 -7.98 14.44
N LYS A 147 25.26 -9.26 14.07
CA LYS A 147 26.25 -9.85 13.14
C LYS A 147 25.59 -10.19 11.80
N ALA A 148 25.35 -9.19 10.96
CA ALA A 148 24.82 -9.44 9.60
C ALA A 148 25.91 -10.03 8.70
N SER A 149 25.53 -11.00 7.86
CA SER A 149 26.39 -11.63 6.84
C SER A 149 26.73 -10.72 5.66
N ASP A 150 25.91 -9.70 5.41
CA ASP A 150 26.20 -8.60 4.47
C ASP A 150 26.10 -7.24 5.19
N PRO A 151 27.23 -6.61 5.48
CA PRO A 151 27.28 -5.28 6.10
C PRO A 151 26.56 -4.19 5.30
N THR A 152 26.45 -4.35 3.98
CA THR A 152 25.90 -3.34 3.07
C THR A 152 24.37 -3.32 3.12
N ALA A 153 23.75 -4.50 3.09
CA ALA A 153 22.31 -4.66 3.28
C ALA A 153 21.86 -4.17 4.67
N LEU A 154 22.60 -4.54 5.73
CA LEU A 154 22.31 -4.08 7.09
C LEU A 154 22.40 -2.55 7.18
N LYS A 155 23.47 -1.94 6.66
CA LYS A 155 23.66 -0.48 6.68
C LYS A 155 22.55 0.25 5.91
N SER A 156 22.11 -0.32 4.80
CA SER A 156 21.03 0.24 3.98
C SER A 156 19.68 0.15 4.69
N ALA A 157 19.40 -0.96 5.37
CA ALA A 157 18.19 -1.14 6.15
C ALA A 157 18.14 -0.22 7.38
N ILE A 158 19.25 -0.08 8.11
CA ILE A 158 19.39 0.88 9.23
C ILE A 158 19.11 2.29 8.72
N LYS A 159 19.78 2.72 7.64
CA LYS A 159 19.60 4.06 7.07
C LYS A 159 18.17 4.31 6.59
N GLY A 160 17.52 3.31 6.01
CA GLY A 160 16.11 3.38 5.63
C GLY A 160 15.19 3.57 6.85
N HIS A 161 15.48 2.86 7.93
CA HIS A 161 14.72 2.97 9.18
C HIS A 161 14.92 4.32 9.88
N GLU A 162 16.16 4.78 10.02
CA GLU A 162 16.50 6.11 10.55
C GLU A 162 15.79 7.23 9.79
N ARG A 163 15.77 7.14 8.47
CA ARG A 163 15.05 8.08 7.61
C ARG A 163 13.55 8.06 7.88
N SER A 164 12.94 6.88 7.94
CA SER A 164 11.51 6.75 8.23
C SER A 164 11.13 7.35 9.58
N LEU A 165 12.00 7.23 10.60
CA LEU A 165 11.78 7.86 11.90
C LEU A 165 11.97 9.38 11.84
N SER A 166 12.97 9.85 11.09
CA SER A 166 13.21 11.29 10.88
C SER A 166 12.12 11.97 10.06
N ASP A 167 11.43 11.24 9.19
CA ASP A 167 10.31 11.75 8.39
C ASP A 167 9.03 11.95 9.24
N VAL A 168 8.96 11.37 10.46
CA VAL A 168 7.84 11.60 11.40
C VAL A 168 7.80 13.05 11.88
N ASP A 169 8.96 13.65 12.14
CA ASP A 169 9.08 15.09 12.42
C ASP A 169 10.34 15.65 11.72
N PRO A 170 10.16 16.47 10.66
CA PRO A 170 11.27 16.92 9.82
C PRO A 170 12.28 17.80 10.57
N ARG A 171 11.96 18.29 11.77
CA ARG A 171 12.87 19.09 12.59
C ARG A 171 13.99 18.27 13.22
N PHE A 172 13.81 16.96 13.33
CA PHE A 172 14.77 16.08 13.98
C PHE A 172 15.42 15.12 12.98
N GLU A 173 16.65 14.75 13.30
CA GLU A 173 17.35 13.62 12.71
C GLU A 173 17.39 12.53 13.78
N VAL A 174 16.92 11.34 13.42
CA VAL A 174 16.90 10.17 14.28
C VAL A 174 17.92 9.17 13.74
N SER A 175 18.88 8.79 14.57
CA SER A 175 19.93 7.83 14.23
C SER A 175 20.00 6.70 15.25
N LEU A 176 20.30 5.48 14.80
CA LEU A 176 20.51 4.33 15.68
C LEU A 176 21.94 4.42 16.26
N ARG A 177 22.07 4.56 17.57
CA ARG A 177 23.37 4.57 18.25
C ARG A 177 23.89 3.18 18.51
N SER A 178 23.02 2.30 19.01
CA SER A 178 23.39 0.92 19.33
C SER A 178 22.18 0.01 19.38
N TYR A 179 22.45 -1.29 19.27
CA TYR A 179 21.49 -2.36 19.47
C TYR A 179 22.12 -3.38 20.41
N GLN A 180 21.50 -3.60 21.56
CA GLN A 180 22.00 -4.51 22.60
C GLN A 180 20.83 -5.27 23.22
N ASP A 181 20.96 -6.59 23.33
CA ASP A 181 20.00 -7.48 24.00
C ASP A 181 18.53 -7.29 23.55
N GLY A 182 18.32 -7.10 22.24
CA GLY A 182 16.97 -6.89 21.69
C GLY A 182 16.49 -5.44 21.70
N ASN A 183 17.21 -4.53 22.36
CA ASN A 183 16.83 -3.14 22.54
C ASN A 183 17.62 -2.21 21.61
N SER A 184 16.89 -1.33 20.91
CA SER A 184 17.47 -0.28 20.06
C SER A 184 17.59 1.03 20.84
N ILE A 185 18.77 1.63 20.82
CA ILE A 185 19.02 2.97 21.38
C ILE A 185 19.13 3.96 20.23
N TYR A 186 18.23 4.93 20.19
CA TYR A 186 18.22 6.00 19.18
C TYR A 186 18.71 7.31 19.77
N GLU A 187 19.45 8.05 18.97
CA GLU A 187 19.77 9.46 19.22
C GLU A 187 18.89 10.32 18.33
N ILE A 188 18.21 11.29 18.97
CA ILE A 188 17.33 12.25 18.31
C ILE A 188 18.00 13.61 18.41
N VAL A 189 18.40 14.18 17.28
CA VAL A 189 19.13 15.45 17.20
C VAL A 189 18.28 16.49 16.46
N PRO A 190 18.08 17.70 17.02
CA PRO A 190 17.46 18.79 16.27
C PRO A 190 18.36 19.20 15.09
N LYS A 191 17.78 19.36 13.90
CA LYS A 191 18.51 19.86 12.73
C LYS A 191 18.92 21.33 12.93
N PRO A 192 20.03 21.79 12.32
CA PRO A 192 20.46 23.18 12.42
C PRO A 192 19.34 24.17 12.10
N GLY A 193 19.11 25.16 12.98
CA GLY A 193 18.05 26.17 12.83
C GLY A 193 16.65 25.71 13.24
N ALA A 194 16.45 24.46 13.65
CA ALA A 194 15.20 24.01 14.24
C ALA A 194 15.05 24.59 15.66
N VAL A 195 13.97 25.32 15.89
CA VAL A 195 13.50 25.64 17.26
C VAL A 195 12.47 24.57 17.62
N SER A 196 12.87 23.67 18.51
CA SER A 196 12.03 22.56 18.97
C SER A 196 11.96 22.56 20.49
N MET A 197 10.74 22.47 21.02
CA MET A 197 10.48 22.31 22.45
C MET A 197 10.09 20.85 22.69
N ILE A 198 10.82 20.18 23.58
CA ILE A 198 10.48 18.85 24.07
C ILE A 198 10.08 19.03 25.53
N ASP A 199 8.80 18.78 25.82
CA ASP A 199 8.32 18.74 27.18
C ASP A 199 8.44 17.32 27.71
N LEU A 200 9.20 17.17 28.79
CA LEU A 200 9.28 15.93 29.54
C LEU A 200 8.43 16.08 30.81
N LEU A 201 7.19 15.60 30.75
CA LEU A 201 6.26 15.61 31.88
C LEU A 201 6.60 14.43 32.78
N LEU A 202 6.99 14.69 34.03
CA LEU A 202 7.49 13.68 34.95
C LEU A 202 6.49 13.40 36.06
N LEU A 203 6.32 12.12 36.42
CA LEU A 203 5.58 11.78 37.63
C LEU A 203 6.32 12.29 38.86
N ASN A 204 5.61 13.05 39.69
CA ASN A 204 6.17 13.63 40.91
C ASN A 204 6.30 12.58 42.02
N THR A 205 7.30 11.71 41.90
CA THR A 205 7.69 10.75 42.93
C THR A 205 9.07 11.10 43.47
N PRO A 206 9.39 10.82 44.75
CA PRO A 206 10.70 11.13 45.33
C PRO A 206 11.88 10.54 44.53
N SER A 207 11.70 9.35 43.95
CA SER A 207 12.69 8.67 43.11
C SER A 207 12.99 9.46 41.83
N VAL A 208 11.94 9.86 41.09
CA VAL A 208 12.07 10.64 39.85
C VAL A 208 12.62 12.03 40.13
N THR A 209 12.11 12.70 41.18
CA THR A 209 12.54 14.05 41.54
C THR A 209 14.02 14.11 41.91
N ASN A 210 14.53 13.13 42.67
CA ASN A 210 15.96 13.11 43.01
C ASN A 210 16.84 12.81 41.79
N LYS A 211 16.40 11.89 40.92
CA LYS A 211 17.07 11.58 39.64
C LYS A 211 17.18 12.80 38.72
N VAL A 212 16.09 13.53 38.56
CA VAL A 212 16.02 14.74 37.71
C VAL A 212 16.84 15.88 38.32
N ARG A 213 16.83 16.02 39.65
CA ARG A 213 17.70 16.97 40.36
C ARG A 213 19.17 16.68 40.08
N LEU A 214 19.60 15.42 40.16
CA LEU A 214 20.98 15.03 39.90
C LEU A 214 21.41 15.32 38.46
N LEU A 215 20.51 15.12 37.49
CA LEU A 215 20.74 15.51 36.10
C LEU A 215 20.88 17.02 35.95
N ARG A 216 19.95 17.80 36.53
CA ARG A 216 19.91 19.27 36.37
C ARG A 216 21.08 19.97 37.05
N GLU A 217 21.42 19.57 38.27
CA GLU A 217 22.40 20.28 39.10
C GLU A 217 23.84 19.84 38.84
N TYR A 218 24.03 18.59 38.38
CA TYR A 218 25.37 18.00 38.26
C TYR A 218 25.64 17.36 36.90
N GLY A 219 24.71 17.44 35.94
CA GLY A 219 24.87 16.83 34.62
C GLY A 219 24.96 15.29 34.65
N LYS A 220 24.51 14.65 35.74
CA LYS A 220 24.58 13.18 35.86
C LYS A 220 23.52 12.53 34.98
N SER A 221 23.92 11.56 34.17
CA SER A 221 22.95 10.73 33.43
C SER A 221 21.97 10.08 34.41
N THR A 222 20.71 9.93 33.97
CA THR A 222 19.67 9.29 34.76
C THR A 222 18.78 8.42 33.89
N GLU A 223 18.31 7.32 34.48
CA GLU A 223 17.33 6.42 33.88
C GLU A 223 15.97 6.66 34.53
N LEU A 224 14.94 6.87 33.71
CA LEU A 224 13.56 7.06 34.15
C LEU A 224 12.72 5.88 33.67
N PRO A 225 11.95 5.22 34.55
CA PRO A 225 11.02 4.17 34.14
C PRO A 225 10.02 4.68 33.08
N PRO A 226 9.62 3.87 32.08
CA PRO A 226 8.68 4.30 31.03
C PRO A 226 7.37 4.89 31.58
N GLU A 227 6.86 4.34 32.67
CA GLU A 227 5.65 4.79 33.36
C GLU A 227 5.84 6.11 34.12
N SER A 228 7.08 6.57 34.30
CA SER A 228 7.40 7.75 35.10
C SER A 228 7.44 9.06 34.33
N TYR A 229 7.21 9.03 33.01
CA TYR A 229 7.24 10.22 32.18
C TYR A 229 6.29 10.16 30.99
N THR A 230 5.94 11.33 30.46
CA THR A 230 5.34 11.51 29.15
C THR A 230 6.19 12.52 28.39
N MET A 231 6.66 12.13 27.21
CA MET A 231 7.38 13.04 26.31
C MET A 231 6.40 13.63 25.31
N VAL A 232 6.26 14.96 25.32
CA VAL A 232 5.45 15.71 24.36
C VAL A 232 6.39 16.51 23.47
N ILE A 233 6.34 16.24 22.18
CA ILE A 233 7.05 17.04 21.18
C ILE A 233 6.05 18.03 20.60
N HIS A 234 6.25 19.32 20.88
CA HIS A 234 5.34 20.34 20.37
C HIS A 234 5.62 20.58 18.90
N PRO A 235 4.65 20.36 17.98
CA PRO A 235 4.80 20.80 16.60
C PRO A 235 4.97 22.32 16.58
N LYS A 236 5.77 22.85 15.65
CA LYS A 236 5.94 24.29 15.51
C LYS A 236 4.56 24.90 15.24
N ASN A 237 4.12 25.82 16.09
CA ASN A 237 2.87 26.56 15.93
C ASN A 237 2.69 26.96 14.45
N ASN A 238 1.55 26.59 13.87
CA ASN A 238 1.01 27.31 12.70
C ASN A 238 0.61 28.72 13.14
#